data_AF-A0A9C9VL84-F1
#
_entry.id   AF-A0A9C9VL84-F1
#
_cell.length_a   1.000
_cell.length_b   1.000
_cell.length_c   1.000
_cell.angle_alpha   90.00
_cell.angle_beta   90.00
_cell.angle_gamma   90.00
#
_symmetry.space_group_name_H-M   'P 1'
#
loop_
_entity.id
_entity.type
_entity.pdbx_description
1 polymer ?
#
loop_
_entity_poly.entity_id
_entity_poly.type
_entity_poly.pdbx_seq_one_letter_code
_entity_poly.pdbx_strand_id
1 'polypeptide(L)'
;MKRVLLLFFFLFIPYIINSFNLKIISPRLAMPVITDSAIIEIDIAIDTNEFSELYTTVFSDKDTAVVNLYPIENVDSNVWKFYASLPSIPHGLYSLAVWFNAYRDTQYNAIDYIDSFPSSFKFIQFSDPHVGYSDNTSKYIGETVRDINFINPDFAILTGDFAEKGNHPEWYEEALDSLKRLRVPVYVISGNHDWYNWMYLPTDENNYLEYVNPFANYSFEFGNSFFILLDSGEDDLPSFTSNCYGLTDAQIVWTDSVLSRYQEDKTGFIFMHGPFWDDENNENRYGKEQFIELCSAYNVDMVFCGHVHKNKFFDKDGNRYTGDIYPISGTKFIQTTTSGKSDYENCGYRLIRIQNDSILNYSTDPDGDGTRNFATSLMLSSIDESYVLTTDSLNAVIIVRNNSNETFKNTKIYIDMNPDTTYKVSVGNIISSNNGHLIIRISTVEPNSLDSVVVSPINYSGLGRHMYNISGKIRIVPNPFNSKCKIYFDRKNKNIIKGKIYSLIGREVKRFETNGDFYIWNGCDNEGKVVPQGSYMIVIDGEREFTKKFFKMK
;
A
#
# COMPACT_ATOMS: atom_id res chain seq x y z
N MET A 1 20.84 -26.13 13.29
CA MET A 1 19.50 -26.30 13.92
C MET A 1 18.47 -25.89 12.89
N LYS A 2 17.58 -26.81 12.51
CA LYS A 2 16.55 -26.56 11.50
C LYS A 2 15.52 -25.59 12.09
N ARG A 3 15.46 -24.35 11.59
CA ARG A 3 14.36 -23.43 11.84
C ARG A 3 13.16 -23.95 11.06
N VAL A 4 12.37 -24.82 11.67
CA VAL A 4 11.00 -25.06 11.23
C VAL A 4 10.22 -23.86 11.75
N LEU A 5 9.78 -22.99 10.84
CA LEU A 5 8.89 -21.89 11.14
C LEU A 5 7.54 -22.51 11.55
N LEU A 6 7.39 -22.76 12.84
CA LEU A 6 6.16 -23.27 13.41
C LEU A 6 5.28 -22.08 13.75
N LEU A 7 4.42 -21.70 12.80
CA LEU A 7 3.26 -20.84 13.03
C LEU A 7 2.27 -21.63 13.92
N PHE A 8 2.51 -21.64 15.23
CA PHE A 8 1.60 -22.28 16.17
C PHE A 8 0.50 -21.31 16.59
N PHE A 9 -0.67 -21.45 15.97
CA PHE A 9 -1.94 -20.95 16.48
C PHE A 9 -2.42 -21.87 17.62
N PHE A 10 -2.34 -21.43 18.87
CA PHE A 10 -3.13 -22.04 19.93
C PHE A 10 -4.49 -21.33 20.00
N LEU A 11 -5.55 -22.12 19.78
CA LEU A 11 -6.95 -21.92 20.18
C LEU A 11 -7.63 -20.59 19.78
N PHE A 12 -7.71 -20.31 18.48
CA PHE A 12 -8.91 -19.68 17.94
C PHE A 12 -9.39 -20.51 16.76
N ILE A 13 -10.58 -21.09 16.90
CA ILE A 13 -11.26 -21.77 15.81
C ILE A 13 -11.56 -20.70 14.76
N PRO A 14 -11.12 -20.84 13.50
CA PRO A 14 -11.44 -19.86 12.46
C PRO A 14 -12.96 -19.69 12.41
N TYR A 15 -13.44 -18.46 12.31
CA TYR A 15 -14.86 -18.22 12.14
C TYR A 15 -15.28 -18.72 10.76
N ILE A 16 -16.16 -19.71 10.74
CA ILE A 16 -16.69 -20.32 9.53
C ILE A 16 -18.21 -20.26 9.64
N ILE A 17 -18.82 -19.27 9.00
CA ILE A 17 -20.27 -19.18 8.81
C ILE A 17 -20.60 -19.42 7.33
N ASN A 18 -21.80 -19.97 7.11
CA ASN A 18 -22.47 -20.31 5.84
C ASN A 18 -22.12 -21.67 5.22
N SER A 19 -23.01 -22.15 4.34
CA SER A 19 -22.79 -23.32 3.49
C SER A 19 -21.64 -23.05 2.53
N PHE A 20 -20.45 -23.55 2.84
CA PHE A 20 -19.32 -23.57 1.91
C PHE A 20 -19.22 -24.95 1.26
N ASN A 21 -18.52 -25.06 0.14
CA ASN A 21 -18.07 -26.38 -0.36
C ASN A 21 -16.55 -26.49 -0.29
N LEU A 22 -15.86 -25.37 -0.44
CA LEU A 22 -14.41 -25.22 -0.39
C LEU A 22 -14.07 -23.77 -0.01
N LYS A 23 -13.19 -23.57 0.96
CA LYS A 23 -12.66 -22.25 1.35
C LYS A 23 -11.23 -22.37 1.85
N ILE A 24 -10.32 -21.56 1.32
CA ILE A 24 -8.95 -21.41 1.81
C ILE A 24 -9.03 -20.52 3.07
N ILE A 25 -8.71 -21.09 4.21
CA ILE A 25 -8.71 -20.41 5.50
C ILE A 25 -7.39 -19.64 5.66
N SER A 26 -6.26 -20.27 5.40
CA SER A 26 -4.93 -19.67 5.40
C SER A 26 -4.00 -20.36 4.39
N PRO A 27 -3.00 -19.67 3.81
CA PRO A 27 -2.83 -18.22 3.81
C PRO A 27 -3.86 -17.55 2.89
N ARG A 28 -4.07 -16.24 3.07
CA ARG A 28 -5.06 -15.46 2.29
C ARG A 28 -4.60 -14.03 2.00
N LEU A 29 -5.33 -13.30 1.16
CA LEU A 29 -4.98 -11.92 0.77
C LEU A 29 -4.74 -11.01 1.99
N ALA A 30 -5.61 -11.11 3.00
CA ALA A 30 -5.59 -10.27 4.20
C ALA A 30 -4.76 -10.85 5.36
N MET A 31 -4.18 -12.03 5.16
CA MET A 31 -3.28 -12.70 6.11
C MET A 31 -2.35 -13.63 5.30
N PRO A 32 -1.39 -13.06 4.55
CA PRO A 32 -0.50 -13.83 3.70
C PRO A 32 0.56 -14.54 4.55
N VAL A 33 1.22 -15.53 3.94
CA VAL A 33 2.45 -16.12 4.47
C VAL A 33 3.65 -15.51 3.74
N ILE A 34 4.60 -14.96 4.51
CA ILE A 34 5.91 -14.57 4.00
C ILE A 34 6.91 -15.63 4.45
N THR A 35 7.69 -16.19 3.53
CA THR A 35 8.54 -17.35 3.86
C THR A 35 9.77 -17.45 2.97
N ASP A 36 10.89 -17.91 3.53
CA ASP A 36 12.08 -18.37 2.80
C ASP A 36 12.15 -19.91 2.70
N SER A 37 11.09 -20.59 3.17
CA SER A 37 10.94 -22.03 3.12
C SER A 37 10.12 -22.46 1.92
N ALA A 38 10.58 -23.50 1.22
CA ALA A 38 9.80 -24.17 0.18
C ALA A 38 8.65 -25.03 0.75
N ILE A 39 8.45 -25.06 2.07
CA ILE A 39 7.33 -25.74 2.72
C ILE A 39 6.50 -24.69 3.46
N ILE A 40 5.20 -24.67 3.17
CA ILE A 40 4.19 -23.83 3.83
C ILE A 40 3.06 -24.67 4.40
N GLU A 41 2.35 -24.11 5.37
CA GLU A 41 1.09 -24.66 5.89
C GLU A 41 -0.08 -24.00 5.16
N ILE A 42 -1.12 -24.80 4.85
CA ILE A 42 -2.36 -24.33 4.22
C ILE A 42 -3.53 -24.95 4.98
N ASP A 43 -4.46 -24.10 5.40
CA ASP A 43 -5.70 -24.51 6.06
C ASP A 43 -6.86 -24.39 5.07
N ILE A 44 -7.63 -25.46 4.91
CA ILE A 44 -8.72 -25.52 3.94
C ILE A 44 -9.97 -26.06 4.62
N ALA A 45 -11.05 -25.30 4.55
CA ALA A 45 -12.37 -25.76 4.95
C ALA A 45 -13.07 -26.44 3.77
N ILE A 46 -13.53 -27.67 3.97
CA ILE A 46 -14.20 -28.52 2.98
C ILE A 46 -15.46 -29.10 3.61
N ASP A 47 -16.62 -28.93 2.99
CA ASP A 47 -17.91 -29.38 3.53
C ASP A 47 -18.16 -30.88 3.29
N THR A 48 -17.21 -31.69 3.74
CA THR A 48 -17.28 -33.16 3.78
C THR A 48 -16.16 -33.71 4.67
N ASN A 49 -16.45 -34.79 5.39
CA ASN A 49 -15.47 -35.52 6.19
C ASN A 49 -14.52 -36.37 5.33
N GLU A 50 -14.83 -36.56 4.05
CA GLU A 50 -14.02 -37.34 3.10
C GLU A 50 -13.87 -36.56 1.78
N PHE A 51 -12.64 -36.39 1.31
CA PHE A 51 -12.31 -35.83 0.00
C PHE A 51 -11.23 -36.69 -0.66
N SER A 52 -11.35 -36.90 -1.98
CA SER A 52 -10.45 -37.79 -2.72
C SER A 52 -9.16 -37.10 -3.17
N GLU A 53 -9.26 -35.84 -3.61
CA GLU A 53 -8.12 -35.09 -4.14
C GLU A 53 -8.45 -33.58 -4.16
N LEU A 54 -7.45 -32.76 -3.86
CA LEU A 54 -7.48 -31.31 -4.02
C LEU A 54 -6.45 -30.95 -5.09
N TYR A 55 -6.88 -30.15 -6.07
CA TYR A 55 -5.94 -29.58 -7.03
C TYR A 55 -5.55 -28.20 -6.53
N THR A 56 -4.25 -27.92 -6.46
CA THR A 56 -3.74 -26.65 -5.90
C THR A 56 -2.71 -26.06 -6.82
N THR A 57 -2.82 -24.76 -7.05
CA THR A 57 -1.84 -24.00 -7.85
C THR A 57 -1.45 -22.73 -7.13
N VAL A 58 -0.17 -22.37 -7.27
CA VAL A 58 0.33 -21.03 -6.98
C VAL A 58 0.64 -20.32 -8.28
N PHE A 59 0.30 -19.04 -8.39
CA PHE A 59 0.50 -18.29 -9.63
C PHE A 59 0.75 -16.79 -9.38
N SER A 60 1.52 -16.18 -10.28
CA SER A 60 1.78 -14.75 -10.37
C SER A 60 1.53 -14.28 -11.81
N ASP A 61 1.82 -13.02 -12.12
CA ASP A 61 1.75 -12.49 -13.49
C ASP A 61 2.74 -13.17 -14.47
N LYS A 62 3.66 -13.99 -13.96
CA LYS A 62 4.75 -14.59 -14.75
C LYS A 62 4.81 -16.10 -14.65
N ASP A 63 4.53 -16.62 -13.46
CA ASP A 63 4.82 -17.98 -13.09
C ASP A 63 3.53 -18.68 -12.64
N THR A 64 3.41 -19.96 -12.92
CA THR A 64 2.31 -20.79 -12.43
C THR A 64 2.85 -22.17 -12.17
N ALA A 65 2.50 -22.74 -11.02
CA ALA A 65 2.94 -24.06 -10.66
C ALA A 65 1.88 -24.81 -9.85
N VAL A 66 1.83 -26.12 -10.06
CA VAL A 66 1.00 -27.03 -9.28
C VAL A 66 1.70 -27.32 -7.96
N VAL A 67 0.95 -27.30 -6.87
CA VAL A 67 1.43 -27.58 -5.52
C VAL A 67 0.77 -28.85 -5.02
N ASN A 68 1.57 -29.75 -4.48
CA ASN A 68 1.07 -30.97 -3.84
C ASN A 68 0.78 -30.66 -2.37
N LEU A 69 -0.41 -31.08 -1.92
CA LEU A 69 -0.84 -30.98 -0.54
C LEU A 69 -0.66 -32.32 0.18
N TYR A 70 -0.13 -32.27 1.40
CA TYR A 70 0.06 -33.41 2.27
C TYR A 70 -0.74 -33.18 3.56
N PRO A 71 -1.82 -33.94 3.82
CA PRO A 71 -2.67 -33.71 4.98
C PRO A 71 -1.90 -33.96 6.28
N ILE A 72 -2.11 -33.09 7.26
CA ILE A 72 -1.50 -33.13 8.60
C ILE A 72 -2.53 -33.65 9.60
N GLU A 73 -3.61 -32.89 9.79
CA GLU A 73 -4.67 -33.16 10.76
C GLU A 73 -5.99 -32.52 10.31
N ASN A 74 -7.09 -33.05 10.83
CA ASN A 74 -8.39 -32.41 10.82
C ASN A 74 -8.53 -31.69 12.18
N VAL A 75 -8.57 -30.35 12.14
CA VAL A 75 -8.49 -29.48 13.32
C VAL A 75 -9.86 -29.30 13.97
N ASP A 76 -10.88 -29.27 13.12
CA ASP A 76 -12.30 -29.20 13.42
C ASP A 76 -13.00 -29.90 12.26
N SER A 77 -14.14 -30.56 12.49
CA SER A 77 -14.86 -31.46 11.57
C SER A 77 -14.71 -31.19 10.06
N ASN A 78 -14.74 -29.94 9.61
CA ASN A 78 -14.62 -29.53 8.21
C ASN A 78 -13.33 -28.75 7.83
N VAL A 79 -12.38 -28.54 8.74
CA VAL A 79 -11.11 -27.81 8.50
C VAL A 79 -9.91 -28.75 8.53
N TRP A 80 -9.18 -28.76 7.43
CA TRP A 80 -8.03 -29.61 7.20
C TRP A 80 -6.76 -28.79 7.06
N LYS A 81 -5.71 -29.19 7.79
CA LYS A 81 -4.35 -28.65 7.65
C LYS A 81 -3.53 -29.47 6.68
N PHE A 82 -2.79 -28.80 5.81
CA PHE A 82 -1.89 -29.42 4.85
C PHE A 82 -0.50 -28.79 4.90
N TYR A 83 0.54 -29.60 4.69
CA TYR A 83 1.80 -29.08 4.20
C TYR A 83 1.74 -28.98 2.68
N ALA A 84 2.20 -27.85 2.15
CA ALA A 84 2.40 -27.62 0.73
C ALA A 84 3.90 -27.50 0.46
N SER A 85 4.42 -28.32 -0.46
CA SER A 85 5.76 -28.12 -0.99
C SER A 85 5.68 -27.20 -2.20
N LEU A 86 6.17 -25.96 -2.03
CA LEU A 86 6.37 -25.04 -3.14
C LEU A 86 7.37 -25.66 -4.12
N PRO A 87 7.02 -25.74 -5.42
CA PRO A 87 7.95 -26.20 -6.45
C PRO A 87 9.10 -25.20 -6.63
N SER A 88 10.07 -25.50 -7.49
CA SER A 88 11.18 -24.59 -7.80
C SER A 88 10.72 -23.37 -8.62
N ILE A 89 9.91 -22.51 -8.01
CA ILE A 89 9.45 -21.24 -8.54
C ILE A 89 10.39 -20.11 -8.09
N PRO A 90 10.51 -19.02 -8.88
CA PRO A 90 11.26 -17.84 -8.46
C PRO A 90 10.68 -17.20 -7.19
N HIS A 91 11.49 -16.42 -6.49
CA HIS A 91 11.00 -15.60 -5.38
C HIS A 91 10.06 -14.50 -5.87
N GLY A 92 9.03 -14.22 -5.09
CA GLY A 92 8.03 -13.21 -5.36
C GLY A 92 6.68 -13.48 -4.70
N LEU A 93 5.72 -12.62 -5.03
CA LEU A 93 4.36 -12.64 -4.53
C LEU A 93 3.46 -13.49 -5.44
N TYR A 94 2.79 -14.47 -4.83
CA TYR A 94 1.95 -15.46 -5.50
C TYR A 94 0.54 -15.49 -4.90
N SER A 95 -0.42 -15.72 -5.78
CA SER A 95 -1.79 -16.08 -5.47
C SER A 95 -1.91 -17.60 -5.33
N LEU A 96 -2.80 -18.06 -4.46
CA LEU A 96 -3.11 -19.46 -4.20
C LEU A 96 -4.52 -19.77 -4.72
N ALA A 97 -4.68 -20.85 -5.47
CA ALA A 97 -5.98 -21.36 -5.86
C ALA A 97 -6.10 -22.86 -5.55
N VAL A 98 -7.25 -23.26 -5.03
CA VAL A 98 -7.58 -24.64 -4.70
C VAL A 98 -8.89 -25.00 -5.41
N TRP A 99 -8.96 -26.22 -5.93
CA TRP A 99 -10.16 -26.81 -6.52
C TRP A 99 -10.53 -28.10 -5.81
N PHE A 100 -11.84 -28.29 -5.63
CA PHE A 100 -12.45 -29.50 -5.13
C PHE A 100 -13.74 -29.75 -5.92
N ASN A 101 -13.78 -30.85 -6.69
CA ASN A 101 -14.86 -31.11 -7.65
C ASN A 101 -15.10 -29.92 -8.60
N ALA A 102 -16.30 -29.33 -8.56
CA ALA A 102 -16.67 -28.16 -9.36
C ALA A 102 -16.37 -26.82 -8.67
N TYR A 103 -15.92 -26.84 -7.41
CA TYR A 103 -15.70 -25.65 -6.60
C TYR A 103 -14.24 -25.19 -6.70
N ARG A 104 -14.06 -23.88 -6.65
CA ARG A 104 -12.76 -23.21 -6.66
C ARG A 104 -12.77 -22.08 -5.66
N ASP A 105 -11.73 -21.99 -4.85
CA ASP A 105 -11.42 -20.78 -4.09
C ASP A 105 -10.05 -20.22 -4.53
N THR A 106 -9.87 -18.90 -4.46
CA THR A 106 -8.65 -18.22 -4.86
C THR A 106 -8.34 -17.06 -3.94
N GLN A 107 -7.16 -17.11 -3.34
CA GLN A 107 -6.61 -16.06 -2.50
C GLN A 107 -5.47 -15.37 -3.22
N TYR A 108 -5.68 -14.11 -3.60
CA TYR A 108 -4.67 -13.31 -4.29
C TYR A 108 -3.56 -12.88 -3.33
N ASN A 109 -2.32 -12.80 -3.82
CA ASN A 109 -1.17 -12.30 -3.05
C ASN A 109 -0.99 -12.98 -1.68
N ALA A 110 -1.40 -14.25 -1.56
CA ALA A 110 -1.44 -14.98 -0.31
C ALA A 110 -0.07 -15.50 0.14
N ILE A 111 0.91 -15.60 -0.76
CA ILE A 111 2.22 -16.19 -0.47
C ILE A 111 3.30 -15.25 -1.01
N ASP A 112 4.17 -14.74 -0.15
CA ASP A 112 5.40 -14.05 -0.56
C ASP A 112 6.61 -14.94 -0.28
N TYR A 113 7.18 -15.51 -1.34
CA TYR A 113 8.32 -16.41 -1.25
C TYR A 113 9.61 -15.62 -1.47
N ILE A 114 10.45 -15.51 -0.44
CA ILE A 114 11.62 -14.62 -0.41
C ILE A 114 12.94 -15.40 -0.30
N ASP A 115 14.07 -14.78 -0.67
CA ASP A 115 15.40 -15.40 -0.55
C ASP A 115 15.78 -15.73 0.89
N SER A 116 15.54 -14.76 1.77
CA SER A 116 15.87 -14.80 3.19
C SER A 116 15.27 -13.57 3.84
N PHE A 117 14.88 -13.68 5.10
CA PHE A 117 14.43 -12.51 5.86
C PHE A 117 15.57 -11.48 6.03
N PRO A 118 15.35 -10.20 5.65
CA PRO A 118 16.36 -9.16 5.79
C PRO A 118 16.38 -8.61 7.23
N SER A 119 17.55 -8.15 7.70
CA SER A 119 17.69 -7.41 8.97
C SER A 119 17.30 -5.93 8.86
N SER A 120 17.07 -5.44 7.63
CA SER A 120 16.58 -4.10 7.36
C SER A 120 15.42 -4.17 6.39
N PHE A 121 14.27 -3.65 6.79
CA PHE A 121 13.03 -3.73 6.03
C PHE A 121 12.17 -2.51 6.33
N LYS A 122 11.08 -2.35 5.59
CA LYS A 122 10.11 -1.28 5.81
C LYS A 122 8.70 -1.81 5.59
N PHE A 123 7.75 -1.32 6.37
CA PHE A 123 6.34 -1.63 6.19
C PHE A 123 5.50 -0.36 6.25
N ILE A 124 4.32 -0.41 5.66
CA ILE A 124 3.34 0.68 5.72
C ILE A 124 2.18 0.27 6.60
N GLN A 125 1.79 1.13 7.53
CA GLN A 125 0.52 1.03 8.24
C GLN A 125 -0.45 2.09 7.70
N PHE A 126 -1.64 1.66 7.30
CA PHE A 126 -2.74 2.54 6.88
C PHE A 126 -4.02 2.07 7.57
N SER A 127 -5.05 2.92 7.62
CA SER A 127 -6.20 2.67 8.50
C SER A 127 -7.44 3.40 8.03
N ASP A 128 -8.61 2.91 8.43
CA ASP A 128 -9.88 3.61 8.27
C ASP A 128 -10.18 3.99 6.79
N PRO A 129 -10.10 3.06 5.81
CA PRO A 129 -10.50 3.37 4.44
C PRO A 129 -12.01 3.66 4.34
N HIS A 130 -12.86 3.07 5.20
CA HIS A 130 -14.31 3.28 5.23
C HIS A 130 -15.00 3.17 3.86
N VAL A 131 -14.69 2.12 3.10
CA VAL A 131 -15.36 1.90 1.82
C VAL A 131 -16.88 1.84 2.05
N GLY A 132 -17.62 2.61 1.25
CA GLY A 132 -19.06 2.80 1.40
C GLY A 132 -19.49 4.11 2.09
N TYR A 133 -18.58 4.83 2.74
CA TYR A 133 -18.90 6.14 3.34
C TYR A 133 -19.18 7.21 2.27
N SER A 134 -18.42 7.20 1.17
CA SER A 134 -18.65 8.05 -0.01
C SER A 134 -17.94 7.51 -1.26
N ASP A 135 -18.33 7.97 -2.45
CA ASP A 135 -17.67 7.65 -3.73
C ASP A 135 -16.15 7.96 -3.75
N ASN A 136 -15.66 8.78 -2.82
CA ASN A 136 -14.24 9.11 -2.73
C ASN A 136 -13.44 8.07 -1.93
N THR A 137 -14.04 7.39 -0.95
CA THR A 137 -13.34 6.39 -0.13
C THR A 137 -12.75 5.26 -0.96
N SER A 138 -13.51 4.76 -1.93
CA SER A 138 -13.06 3.76 -2.91
C SER A 138 -11.92 4.26 -3.81
N LYS A 139 -11.91 5.55 -4.14
CA LYS A 139 -10.80 6.16 -4.89
C LYS A 139 -9.55 6.23 -4.02
N TYR A 140 -9.69 6.70 -2.78
CA TYR A 140 -8.57 6.91 -1.87
C TYR A 140 -7.89 5.60 -1.46
N ILE A 141 -8.62 4.50 -1.27
CA ILE A 141 -7.98 3.18 -1.08
C ILE A 141 -7.20 2.75 -2.32
N GLY A 142 -7.72 3.03 -3.53
CA GLY A 142 -6.99 2.78 -4.78
C GLY A 142 -5.71 3.63 -4.91
N GLU A 143 -5.74 4.87 -4.43
CA GLU A 143 -4.58 5.77 -4.37
C GLU A 143 -3.57 5.31 -3.33
N THR A 144 -4.03 4.86 -2.17
CA THR A 144 -3.18 4.29 -1.11
C THR A 144 -2.45 3.04 -1.63
N VAL A 145 -3.15 2.17 -2.37
CA VAL A 145 -2.54 1.00 -3.02
C VAL A 145 -1.49 1.40 -4.08
N ARG A 146 -1.76 2.46 -4.86
CA ARG A 146 -0.80 3.01 -5.83
C ARG A 146 0.47 3.48 -5.13
N ASP A 147 0.32 4.26 -4.07
CA ASP A 147 1.43 4.76 -3.26
C ASP A 147 2.25 3.63 -2.63
N ILE A 148 1.59 2.63 -2.04
CA ILE A 148 2.25 1.45 -1.47
C ILE A 148 3.06 0.72 -2.55
N ASN A 149 2.47 0.49 -3.73
CA ASN A 149 3.16 -0.16 -4.84
C ASN A 149 4.40 0.63 -5.31
N PHE A 150 4.28 1.96 -5.37
CA PHE A 150 5.38 2.86 -5.73
C PHE A 150 6.50 2.83 -4.69
N ILE A 151 6.16 3.03 -3.41
CA ILE A 151 7.10 3.02 -2.28
C ILE A 151 7.78 1.64 -2.16
N ASN A 152 7.07 0.57 -2.53
CA ASN A 152 7.52 -0.81 -2.52
C ASN A 152 8.09 -1.21 -1.13
N PRO A 153 7.26 -1.23 -0.06
CA PRO A 153 7.63 -1.80 1.24
C PRO A 153 7.73 -3.34 1.17
N ASP A 154 8.20 -3.97 2.23
CA ASP A 154 8.26 -5.42 2.35
C ASP A 154 6.87 -6.02 2.63
N PHE A 155 6.00 -5.27 3.33
CA PHE A 155 4.59 -5.59 3.53
C PHE A 155 3.80 -4.35 3.96
N ALA A 156 2.47 -4.47 4.04
CA ALA A 156 1.59 -3.45 4.59
C ALA A 156 0.66 -4.02 5.67
N ILE A 157 0.13 -3.15 6.54
CA ILE A 157 -0.83 -3.49 7.60
C ILE A 157 -1.98 -2.49 7.56
N LEU A 158 -3.21 -3.00 7.51
CA LEU A 158 -4.45 -2.22 7.56
C LEU A 158 -5.13 -2.41 8.93
N THR A 159 -5.22 -1.32 9.70
CA THR A 159 -5.68 -1.36 11.11
C THR A 159 -7.16 -1.05 11.31
N GLY A 160 -8.04 -1.75 10.59
CA GLY A 160 -9.50 -1.70 10.83
C GLY A 160 -10.28 -0.63 10.07
N ASP A 161 -11.59 -0.68 10.28
CA ASP A 161 -12.64 0.10 9.60
C ASP A 161 -12.56 -0.04 8.08
N PHE A 162 -12.52 -1.30 7.64
CA PHE A 162 -12.35 -1.70 6.26
C PHE A 162 -13.54 -1.23 5.40
N ALA A 163 -14.75 -1.46 5.91
CA ALA A 163 -16.00 -0.94 5.36
C ALA A 163 -16.65 0.05 6.33
N GLU A 164 -17.49 0.95 5.82
CA GLU A 164 -18.24 1.89 6.68
C GLU A 164 -19.28 1.17 7.55
N LYS A 165 -19.77 -0.01 7.14
CA LYS A 165 -20.68 -0.83 7.92
C LYS A 165 -20.48 -2.31 7.60
N GLY A 166 -20.38 -3.11 8.66
CA GLY A 166 -20.17 -4.55 8.63
C GLY A 166 -21.19 -5.35 7.82
N ASN A 167 -22.46 -4.97 7.79
CA ASN A 167 -23.51 -5.75 7.13
C ASN A 167 -23.65 -5.53 5.60
N HIS A 168 -22.68 -4.88 4.95
CA HIS A 168 -22.68 -4.58 3.50
C HIS A 168 -21.57 -5.33 2.76
N PRO A 169 -21.81 -6.58 2.28
CA PRO A 169 -20.78 -7.40 1.65
C PRO A 169 -20.17 -6.77 0.39
N GLU A 170 -20.94 -5.97 -0.36
CA GLU A 170 -20.47 -5.28 -1.56
C GLU A 170 -19.30 -4.32 -1.30
N TRP A 171 -19.22 -3.72 -0.10
CA TRP A 171 -18.13 -2.81 0.26
C TRP A 171 -16.86 -3.56 0.61
N TYR A 172 -16.98 -4.75 1.21
CA TYR A 172 -15.85 -5.66 1.41
C TYR A 172 -15.28 -6.15 0.09
N GLU A 173 -16.14 -6.54 -0.87
CA GLU A 173 -15.70 -6.94 -2.20
C GLU A 173 -14.95 -5.82 -2.92
N GLU A 174 -15.47 -4.59 -2.89
CA GLU A 174 -14.84 -3.41 -3.50
C GLU A 174 -13.48 -3.06 -2.87
N ALA A 175 -13.39 -3.12 -1.53
CA ALA A 175 -12.16 -2.89 -0.81
C ALA A 175 -11.13 -3.99 -1.08
N LEU A 176 -11.55 -5.27 -1.10
CA LEU A 176 -10.68 -6.40 -1.45
C LEU A 176 -10.21 -6.31 -2.91
N ASP A 177 -11.05 -5.89 -3.85
CA ASP A 177 -10.66 -5.63 -5.24
C ASP A 177 -9.57 -4.56 -5.36
N SER A 178 -9.54 -3.61 -4.42
CA SER A 178 -8.45 -2.65 -4.31
C SER A 178 -7.18 -3.29 -3.75
N LEU A 179 -7.28 -4.05 -2.65
CA LEU A 179 -6.12 -4.73 -2.06
C LEU A 179 -5.50 -5.80 -2.97
N LYS A 180 -6.26 -6.48 -3.83
CA LYS A 180 -5.74 -7.43 -4.84
C LYS A 180 -4.69 -6.80 -5.76
N ARG A 181 -4.72 -5.48 -5.95
CA ARG A 181 -3.77 -4.74 -6.79
C ARG A 181 -2.46 -4.40 -6.07
N LEU A 182 -2.33 -4.70 -4.79
CA LEU A 182 -1.06 -4.57 -4.07
C LEU A 182 -0.01 -5.50 -4.68
N ARG A 183 1.22 -5.01 -4.73
CA ARG A 183 2.42 -5.73 -5.20
C ARG A 183 3.32 -6.16 -4.04
N VAL A 184 2.76 -6.11 -2.83
CA VAL A 184 3.36 -6.48 -1.54
C VAL A 184 2.28 -7.21 -0.71
N PRO A 185 2.67 -8.11 0.21
CA PRO A 185 1.72 -8.74 1.12
C PRO A 185 1.05 -7.71 2.07
N VAL A 186 -0.20 -7.97 2.46
CA VAL A 186 -0.98 -7.11 3.37
C VAL A 186 -1.66 -7.89 4.49
N TYR A 187 -1.49 -7.43 5.73
CA TYR A 187 -2.20 -7.95 6.90
C TYR A 187 -3.34 -7.01 7.28
N VAL A 188 -4.50 -7.53 7.64
CA VAL A 188 -5.70 -6.73 7.94
C VAL A 188 -6.33 -7.17 9.25
N ILE A 189 -6.73 -6.22 10.09
CA ILE A 189 -7.61 -6.43 11.26
C ILE A 189 -8.94 -5.69 11.07
N SER A 190 -9.96 -6.08 11.82
CA SER A 190 -11.25 -5.37 11.91
C SER A 190 -11.15 -4.08 12.73
N GLY A 191 -12.05 -3.15 12.47
CA GLY A 191 -12.40 -2.04 13.36
C GLY A 191 -13.86 -2.11 13.81
N ASN A 192 -14.32 -1.15 14.62
CA ASN A 192 -15.68 -1.17 15.15
C ASN A 192 -16.74 -1.06 14.05
N HIS A 193 -16.46 -0.35 12.95
CA HIS A 193 -17.40 -0.27 11.84
C HIS A 193 -17.63 -1.61 11.13
N ASP A 194 -16.66 -2.51 11.20
CA ASP A 194 -16.78 -3.86 10.64
C ASP A 194 -17.75 -4.75 11.42
N TRP A 195 -18.14 -4.33 12.64
CA TRP A 195 -19.09 -5.03 13.51
C TRP A 195 -20.50 -4.42 13.49
N TYR A 196 -20.74 -3.38 12.70
CA TYR A 196 -22.03 -2.69 12.66
C TYR A 196 -22.99 -3.22 11.58
N ASN A 197 -24.28 -3.12 11.88
CA ASN A 197 -25.35 -3.17 10.89
C ASN A 197 -25.71 -1.79 10.32
N TRP A 198 -26.73 -1.77 9.45
CA TRP A 198 -27.20 -0.55 8.77
C TRP A 198 -27.60 0.60 9.71
N MET A 199 -27.95 0.31 10.97
CA MET A 199 -28.31 1.26 12.02
C MET A 199 -27.13 1.70 12.90
N TYR A 200 -25.90 1.26 12.62
CA TYR A 200 -24.75 1.40 13.53
C TYR A 200 -24.96 0.69 14.87
N LEU A 201 -25.59 -0.48 14.83
CA LEU A 201 -25.69 -1.37 15.98
C LEU A 201 -24.84 -2.63 15.73
N PRO A 202 -24.16 -3.17 16.77
CA PRO A 202 -23.61 -4.52 16.80
C PRO A 202 -24.44 -5.55 16.03
N THR A 203 -23.77 -6.38 15.25
CA THR A 203 -24.40 -7.51 14.56
C THR A 203 -23.48 -8.72 14.53
N ASP A 204 -24.09 -9.90 14.67
CA ASP A 204 -23.39 -11.18 14.50
C ASP A 204 -23.10 -11.48 13.02
N GLU A 205 -23.66 -10.69 12.09
CA GLU A 205 -23.33 -10.72 10.65
C GLU A 205 -21.93 -10.16 10.42
N ASN A 206 -20.93 -11.03 10.53
CA ASN A 206 -19.53 -10.63 10.45
C ASN A 206 -18.95 -10.85 9.05
N ASN A 207 -19.30 -9.96 8.11
CA ASN A 207 -18.75 -10.01 6.76
C ASN A 207 -17.22 -9.82 6.74
N TYR A 208 -16.64 -9.12 7.72
CA TYR A 208 -15.18 -9.08 7.84
C TYR A 208 -14.58 -10.48 8.04
N LEU A 209 -15.06 -11.25 9.01
CA LEU A 209 -14.55 -12.60 9.26
C LEU A 209 -14.86 -13.56 8.11
N GLU A 210 -15.98 -13.34 7.41
CA GLU A 210 -16.36 -14.15 6.26
C GLU A 210 -15.51 -13.87 5.01
N TYR A 211 -15.39 -12.61 4.61
CA TYR A 211 -14.81 -12.20 3.33
C TYR A 211 -13.33 -11.83 3.42
N VAL A 212 -12.91 -11.21 4.53
CA VAL A 212 -11.56 -10.64 4.68
C VAL A 212 -10.65 -11.64 5.38
N ASN A 213 -10.91 -11.93 6.66
CA ASN A 213 -10.01 -12.77 7.46
C ASN A 213 -10.75 -13.50 8.60
N PRO A 214 -10.82 -14.84 8.61
CA PRO A 214 -11.54 -15.60 9.63
C PRO A 214 -10.82 -15.61 10.99
N PHE A 215 -9.63 -15.01 11.07
CA PHE A 215 -8.87 -14.84 12.30
C PHE A 215 -8.99 -13.39 12.80
N ALA A 216 -9.71 -13.20 13.90
CA ALA A 216 -9.80 -11.90 14.58
C ALA A 216 -8.49 -11.50 15.27
N ASN A 217 -7.70 -12.48 15.72
CA ASN A 217 -6.42 -12.26 16.39
C ASN A 217 -5.37 -13.20 15.80
N TYR A 218 -4.20 -12.68 15.44
CA TYR A 218 -3.12 -13.47 14.87
C TYR A 218 -1.76 -12.79 15.04
N SER A 219 -0.69 -13.55 14.86
CA SER A 219 0.68 -13.06 14.99
C SER A 219 1.57 -13.65 13.91
N PHE A 220 2.58 -12.90 13.49
CA PHE A 220 3.61 -13.39 12.58
C PHE A 220 4.99 -12.82 12.94
N GLU A 221 6.03 -13.43 12.37
CA GLU A 221 7.40 -12.94 12.49
C GLU A 221 7.90 -12.47 11.12
N PHE A 222 8.73 -11.43 11.12
CA PHE A 222 9.48 -11.01 9.94
C PHE A 222 10.88 -10.57 10.38
N GLY A 223 11.92 -11.26 9.89
CA GLY A 223 13.28 -11.00 10.35
C GLY A 223 13.44 -11.23 11.85
N ASN A 224 14.04 -10.28 12.56
CA ASN A 224 14.16 -10.28 14.01
C ASN A 224 13.04 -9.46 14.71
N SER A 225 11.86 -9.40 14.11
CA SER A 225 10.71 -8.67 14.65
C SER A 225 9.48 -9.56 14.77
N PHE A 226 8.63 -9.29 15.75
CA PHE A 226 7.32 -9.93 15.91
C PHE A 226 6.19 -8.92 15.74
N PHE A 227 5.08 -9.40 15.22
CA PHE A 227 3.89 -8.63 14.91
C PHE A 227 2.68 -9.34 15.51
N ILE A 228 1.90 -8.64 16.32
CA ILE A 228 0.64 -9.14 16.89
C ILE A 228 -0.50 -8.24 16.43
N LEU A 229 -1.57 -8.84 15.94
CA LEU A 229 -2.72 -8.16 15.40
C LEU A 229 -3.95 -8.59 16.19
N LEU A 230 -4.62 -7.62 16.80
CA LEU A 230 -5.70 -7.82 17.76
C LEU A 230 -6.96 -7.08 17.31
N ASP A 231 -8.08 -7.79 17.32
CA ASP A 231 -9.40 -7.18 17.17
C ASP A 231 -9.82 -6.52 18.48
N SER A 232 -10.05 -5.21 18.45
CA SER A 232 -10.53 -4.45 19.61
C SER A 232 -12.05 -4.42 19.73
N GLY A 233 -12.76 -5.13 18.85
CA GLY A 233 -14.21 -5.30 18.92
C GLY A 233 -15.03 -4.04 18.57
N GLU A 234 -16.33 -4.19 18.71
CA GLU A 234 -17.38 -3.19 18.44
C GLU A 234 -17.55 -2.16 19.56
N ASP A 235 -18.32 -1.10 19.33
CA ASP A 235 -18.68 -0.16 20.40
C ASP A 235 -19.54 -0.80 21.49
N ASP A 236 -19.36 -0.34 22.73
CA ASP A 236 -20.12 -0.78 23.90
C ASP A 236 -21.53 -0.15 23.89
N LEU A 237 -22.45 -0.72 23.10
CA LEU A 237 -23.82 -0.23 22.91
C LEU A 237 -24.83 -0.85 23.90
N PRO A 238 -25.88 -0.10 24.30
CA PRO A 238 -26.24 1.27 23.92
C PRO A 238 -25.60 2.33 24.83
N SER A 239 -24.71 1.92 25.74
CA SER A 239 -24.13 2.80 26.74
C SER A 239 -23.13 3.81 26.15
N PHE A 240 -22.56 3.51 24.97
CA PHE A 240 -21.46 4.26 24.33
C PHE A 240 -20.36 4.61 25.33
N THR A 241 -20.13 3.71 26.28
CA THR A 241 -19.14 3.87 27.35
C THR A 241 -17.72 3.67 26.85
N SER A 242 -17.59 3.06 25.67
CA SER A 242 -16.38 2.67 24.97
C SER A 242 -16.65 2.68 23.46
N ASN A 243 -15.84 3.38 22.68
CA ASN A 243 -15.84 3.27 21.22
C ASN A 243 -14.74 2.26 20.86
N CYS A 244 -15.13 1.09 20.34
CA CYS A 244 -14.48 -0.22 20.51
C CYS A 244 -14.53 -0.79 21.94
N TYR A 245 -14.78 -2.09 22.09
CA TYR A 245 -14.94 -2.78 23.36
C TYR A 245 -13.60 -2.90 24.09
N GLY A 246 -12.55 -3.30 23.40
CA GLY A 246 -11.24 -3.57 23.97
C GLY A 246 -10.79 -4.99 23.83
N LEU A 247 -9.99 -5.42 24.80
CA LEU A 247 -9.42 -6.76 24.79
C LEU A 247 -10.09 -7.59 25.88
N THR A 248 -10.67 -8.70 25.46
CA THR A 248 -11.25 -9.69 26.38
C THR A 248 -10.15 -10.34 27.23
N ASP A 249 -10.51 -10.90 28.38
CA ASP A 249 -9.57 -11.68 29.22
C ASP A 249 -8.91 -12.82 28.43
N ALA A 250 -9.65 -13.46 27.52
CA ALA A 250 -9.12 -14.50 26.64
C ALA A 250 -8.05 -13.96 25.67
N GLN A 251 -8.27 -12.77 25.10
CA GLN A 251 -7.27 -12.11 24.25
C GLN A 251 -6.04 -11.66 25.05
N ILE A 252 -6.20 -11.20 26.29
CA ILE A 252 -5.09 -10.86 27.18
C ILE A 252 -4.23 -12.11 27.45
N VAL A 253 -4.84 -13.23 27.85
CA VAL A 253 -4.14 -14.51 28.07
C VAL A 253 -3.48 -15.01 26.79
N TRP A 254 -4.16 -14.90 25.66
CA TRP A 254 -3.58 -15.26 24.36
C TRP A 254 -2.37 -14.39 24.03
N THR A 255 -2.47 -13.07 24.24
CA THR A 255 -1.37 -12.12 23.99
C THR A 255 -0.16 -12.42 24.88
N ASP A 256 -0.36 -12.71 26.16
CA ASP A 256 0.70 -13.17 27.07
C ASP A 256 1.36 -14.47 26.59
N SER A 257 0.55 -15.44 26.11
CA SER A 257 1.07 -16.69 25.54
C SER A 257 1.86 -16.49 24.24
N VAL A 258 1.53 -15.47 23.45
CA VAL A 258 2.26 -15.11 22.23
C VAL A 258 3.55 -14.40 22.59
N LEU A 259 3.49 -13.38 23.43
CA LEU A 259 4.64 -12.59 23.87
C LEU A 259 5.68 -13.44 24.62
N SER A 260 5.25 -14.36 25.50
CA SER A 260 6.16 -15.27 26.22
C SER A 260 6.97 -16.22 25.32
N ARG A 261 6.53 -16.44 24.08
CA ARG A 261 7.27 -17.24 23.09
C ARG A 261 8.35 -16.44 22.37
N TYR A 262 8.23 -15.12 22.33
CA TYR A 262 9.21 -14.24 21.74
C TYR A 262 10.28 -13.89 22.81
N GLN A 263 11.41 -14.62 22.79
CA GLN A 263 12.54 -14.41 23.69
C GLN A 263 13.25 -13.05 23.45
N GLU A 264 14.10 -12.65 24.41
CA GLU A 264 14.81 -11.36 24.49
C GLU A 264 15.50 -10.93 23.16
N ASP A 265 15.51 -9.62 22.89
CA ASP A 265 16.14 -8.90 21.76
C ASP A 265 15.38 -8.82 20.42
N LYS A 266 14.10 -9.18 20.35
CA LYS A 266 13.25 -8.90 19.16
C LYS A 266 12.58 -7.54 19.25
N THR A 267 12.43 -6.86 18.12
CA THR A 267 11.57 -5.66 18.01
C THR A 267 10.10 -6.07 17.98
N GLY A 268 9.29 -5.49 18.85
CA GLY A 268 7.89 -5.87 19.07
C GLY A 268 6.89 -4.85 18.57
N PHE A 269 5.97 -5.30 17.71
CA PHE A 269 4.87 -4.47 17.20
C PHE A 269 3.52 -5.11 17.51
N ILE A 270 2.59 -4.30 18.03
CA ILE A 270 1.19 -4.68 18.18
C ILE A 270 0.32 -3.73 17.36
N PHE A 271 -0.72 -4.26 16.73
CA PHE A 271 -1.70 -3.51 15.95
C PHE A 271 -3.10 -3.84 16.47
N MET A 272 -3.88 -2.81 16.72
CA MET A 272 -5.29 -2.93 17.09
C MET A 272 -6.05 -1.75 16.47
N HIS A 273 -7.38 -1.77 16.40
CA HIS A 273 -8.10 -0.64 15.82
C HIS A 273 -8.33 0.47 16.86
N GLY A 274 -9.05 0.17 17.94
CA GLY A 274 -9.43 1.11 18.99
C GLY A 274 -8.31 1.39 20.00
N PRO A 275 -7.80 2.63 20.12
CA PRO A 275 -6.71 2.96 21.03
C PRO A 275 -7.13 2.97 22.51
N PHE A 276 -6.20 2.58 23.39
CA PHE A 276 -6.39 2.70 24.86
C PHE A 276 -6.18 4.12 25.40
N TRP A 277 -5.44 4.97 24.69
CA TRP A 277 -5.18 6.35 25.05
C TRP A 277 -5.75 7.29 24.01
N ASP A 278 -6.47 8.33 24.43
CA ASP A 278 -6.87 9.45 23.59
C ASP A 278 -7.02 10.75 24.40
N ASP A 279 -6.98 11.91 23.71
CA ASP A 279 -7.14 13.24 24.33
C ASP A 279 -8.57 13.51 24.80
N GLU A 280 -9.55 13.09 24.00
CA GLU A 280 -10.95 13.49 24.16
C GLU A 280 -11.72 12.41 24.92
N ASN A 281 -11.20 11.17 24.95
CA ASN A 281 -11.92 10.05 25.53
C ASN A 281 -11.03 8.82 25.81
N ASN A 282 -10.93 8.38 27.07
CA ASN A 282 -10.39 7.05 27.41
C ASN A 282 -11.45 5.98 27.07
N GLU A 283 -11.78 5.87 25.78
CA GLU A 283 -12.90 5.12 25.23
C GLU A 283 -12.70 3.64 25.46
N ASN A 284 -11.61 3.04 24.96
CA ASN A 284 -11.34 1.63 25.16
C ASN A 284 -10.87 1.32 26.60
N ARG A 285 -11.63 0.49 27.34
CA ARG A 285 -11.38 0.24 28.79
C ARG A 285 -11.14 -1.21 29.14
N TYR A 286 -11.73 -2.16 28.41
CA TYR A 286 -11.65 -3.56 28.78
C TYR A 286 -10.26 -4.13 28.43
N GLY A 287 -9.60 -4.74 29.42
CA GLY A 287 -8.25 -5.30 29.28
C GLY A 287 -7.11 -4.28 29.22
N LYS A 288 -7.39 -2.97 29.35
CA LYS A 288 -6.42 -1.89 29.19
C LYS A 288 -5.20 -2.01 30.13
N GLU A 289 -5.45 -2.13 31.43
CA GLU A 289 -4.37 -2.13 32.43
C GLU A 289 -3.47 -3.35 32.24
N GLN A 290 -4.07 -4.54 32.09
CA GLN A 290 -3.35 -5.78 31.84
C GLN A 290 -2.55 -5.72 30.54
N PHE A 291 -3.10 -5.16 29.47
CA PHE A 291 -2.40 -5.04 28.20
C PHE A 291 -1.19 -4.11 28.26
N ILE A 292 -1.33 -2.95 28.92
CA ILE A 292 -0.22 -2.00 29.09
C ILE A 292 0.90 -2.61 29.96
N GLU A 293 0.53 -3.37 30.99
CA GLU A 293 1.47 -4.13 31.81
C GLU A 293 2.19 -5.20 31.01
N LEU A 294 1.47 -5.99 30.18
CA LEU A 294 2.08 -6.98 29.28
C LEU A 294 3.05 -6.33 28.30
N CYS A 295 2.67 -5.22 27.66
CA CYS A 295 3.55 -4.49 26.75
C CYS A 295 4.86 -4.07 27.44
N SER A 296 4.75 -3.60 28.68
CA SER A 296 5.90 -3.18 29.49
C SER A 296 6.76 -4.37 29.91
N ALA A 297 6.14 -5.49 30.31
CA ALA A 297 6.82 -6.70 30.78
C ALA A 297 7.63 -7.39 29.67
N TYR A 298 7.11 -7.38 28.45
CA TYR A 298 7.72 -8.01 27.28
C TYR A 298 8.46 -7.03 26.37
N ASN A 299 8.66 -5.78 26.80
CA ASN A 299 9.35 -4.74 26.03
C ASN A 299 8.80 -4.54 24.60
N VAL A 300 7.48 -4.51 24.46
CA VAL A 300 6.84 -4.15 23.18
C VAL A 300 7.26 -2.72 22.82
N ASP A 301 7.77 -2.50 21.61
CA ASP A 301 8.22 -1.19 21.19
C ASP A 301 7.05 -0.26 20.86
N MET A 302 6.10 -0.76 20.04
CA MET A 302 5.02 0.07 19.50
C MET A 302 3.69 -0.67 19.40
N VAL A 303 2.63 0.05 19.76
CA VAL A 303 1.24 -0.30 19.57
C VAL A 303 0.63 0.72 18.61
N PHE A 304 0.19 0.27 17.44
CA PHE A 304 -0.41 1.10 16.40
C PHE A 304 -1.93 0.92 16.37
N CYS A 305 -2.64 2.05 16.25
CA CYS A 305 -4.08 2.15 16.24
C CYS A 305 -4.62 3.00 15.08
N GLY A 306 -5.88 2.73 14.73
CA GLY A 306 -6.71 3.53 13.81
C GLY A 306 -7.72 4.38 14.58
N HIS A 307 -8.98 4.35 14.11
CA HIS A 307 -10.20 4.79 14.81
C HIS A 307 -10.39 6.31 14.93
N VAL A 308 -9.39 7.02 15.44
CA VAL A 308 -9.53 8.45 15.79
C VAL A 308 -9.33 9.37 14.56
N HIS A 309 -8.85 8.81 13.45
CA HIS A 309 -8.55 9.53 12.19
C HIS A 309 -7.60 10.71 12.37
N LYS A 310 -6.77 10.67 13.41
CA LYS A 310 -5.81 11.73 13.74
C LYS A 310 -4.49 11.08 14.12
N ASN A 311 -3.41 11.77 13.79
CA ASN A 311 -2.12 11.36 14.29
C ASN A 311 -1.97 11.80 15.76
N LYS A 312 -1.86 10.83 16.66
CA LYS A 312 -1.57 11.06 18.08
C LYS A 312 -0.57 10.04 18.58
N PHE A 313 0.11 10.37 19.66
CA PHE A 313 1.23 9.59 20.17
C PHE A 313 1.31 9.74 21.69
N PHE A 314 1.36 8.61 22.40
CA PHE A 314 1.28 8.55 23.85
C PHE A 314 2.34 7.62 24.44
N ASP A 315 2.73 7.88 25.68
CA ASP A 315 3.48 6.92 26.51
C ASP A 315 2.54 5.91 27.20
N LYS A 316 3.14 5.01 28.00
CA LYS A 316 2.40 4.00 28.77
C LYS A 316 1.45 4.58 29.81
N ASP A 317 1.66 5.82 30.24
CA ASP A 317 0.86 6.48 31.27
C ASP A 317 -0.21 7.40 30.65
N GLY A 318 -0.32 7.42 29.32
CA GLY A 318 -1.29 8.22 28.57
C GLY A 318 -0.88 9.68 28.37
N ASN A 319 0.38 10.04 28.61
CA ASN A 319 0.85 11.39 28.34
C ASN A 319 1.06 11.56 26.83
N ARG A 320 0.42 12.57 26.26
CA ARG A 320 0.56 12.90 24.83
C ARG A 320 1.89 13.60 24.55
N TYR A 321 2.53 13.17 23.47
CA TYR A 321 3.68 13.87 22.90
C TYR A 321 3.25 14.85 21.80
N THR A 322 3.92 16.01 21.73
CA THR A 322 3.60 17.10 20.81
C THR A 322 4.81 17.62 20.01
N GLY A 323 5.95 16.92 20.04
CA GLY A 323 7.19 17.28 19.33
C GLY A 323 8.11 16.08 19.10
N ASP A 324 9.41 16.32 18.87
CA ASP A 324 10.40 15.26 18.66
C ASP A 324 10.63 14.39 19.90
N ILE A 325 10.75 13.08 19.72
CA ILE A 325 10.61 12.11 20.82
C ILE A 325 11.90 11.31 21.08
N TYR A 326 13.03 11.67 20.48
CA TYR A 326 14.25 10.84 20.64
C TYR A 326 15.12 11.24 21.85
N PRO A 327 15.69 10.28 22.61
CA PRO A 327 15.47 8.83 22.53
C PRO A 327 14.20 8.38 23.24
N ILE A 328 13.59 7.34 22.68
CA ILE A 328 12.32 6.80 23.14
C ILE A 328 12.60 5.65 24.09
N SER A 329 12.15 5.75 25.35
CA SER A 329 12.17 4.62 26.30
C SER A 329 10.76 4.09 26.56
N GLY A 330 10.62 2.76 26.62
CA GLY A 330 9.34 2.06 26.85
C GLY A 330 8.40 2.03 25.65
N THR A 331 7.30 1.28 25.78
CA THR A 331 6.26 1.13 24.75
C THR A 331 5.63 2.45 24.34
N LYS A 332 5.26 2.55 23.06
CA LYS A 332 4.54 3.70 22.49
C LYS A 332 3.20 3.33 21.92
N PHE A 333 2.22 4.19 22.16
CA PHE A 333 0.85 4.03 21.72
C PHE A 333 0.55 5.09 20.68
N ILE A 334 0.29 4.65 19.46
CA ILE A 334 0.32 5.47 18.25
C ILE A 334 -1.05 5.39 17.61
N GLN A 335 -1.67 6.54 17.35
CA GLN A 335 -2.87 6.62 16.53
C GLN A 335 -2.49 7.18 15.17
N THR A 336 -3.12 6.66 14.12
CA THR A 336 -2.84 7.03 12.73
C THR A 336 -4.04 7.73 12.12
N THR A 337 -3.77 8.69 11.24
CA THR A 337 -4.82 9.34 10.45
C THR A 337 -5.52 8.34 9.53
N THR A 338 -6.73 8.68 9.10
CA THR A 338 -7.48 7.87 8.14
C THR A 338 -6.85 7.91 6.74
N SER A 339 -6.97 6.84 5.97
CA SER A 339 -6.66 6.80 4.54
C SER A 339 -7.88 7.08 3.65
N GLY A 340 -9.07 7.28 4.21
CA GLY A 340 -10.33 7.32 3.46
C GLY A 340 -11.37 8.34 3.93
N LYS A 341 -11.68 8.37 5.23
CA LYS A 341 -12.80 9.13 5.82
C LYS A 341 -12.42 10.56 6.21
N SER A 342 -11.82 11.29 5.26
CA SER A 342 -11.52 12.71 5.37
C SER A 342 -11.41 13.36 3.99
N ASP A 343 -11.10 14.66 3.94
CA ASP A 343 -10.67 15.29 2.69
C ASP A 343 -9.34 14.67 2.23
N TYR A 344 -9.11 14.59 0.92
CA TYR A 344 -7.93 13.93 0.33
C TYR A 344 -6.61 14.39 0.94
N GLU A 345 -6.47 15.70 1.14
CA GLU A 345 -5.26 16.34 1.71
C GLU A 345 -5.03 16.00 3.19
N ASN A 346 -6.04 15.46 3.89
CA ASN A 346 -5.97 15.06 5.29
C ASN A 346 -5.87 13.53 5.45
N CYS A 347 -5.92 12.78 4.34
CA CYS A 347 -5.74 11.34 4.34
C CYS A 347 -4.24 11.00 4.32
N GLY A 348 -3.86 9.88 4.95
CA GLY A 348 -2.46 9.48 5.00
C GLY A 348 -2.23 8.09 5.59
N TYR A 349 -0.94 7.75 5.73
CA TYR A 349 -0.47 6.46 6.23
C TYR A 349 0.94 6.60 6.83
N ARG A 350 1.38 5.62 7.61
CA ARG A 350 2.72 5.61 8.23
C ARG A 350 3.65 4.68 7.47
N LEU A 351 4.87 5.17 7.20
CA LEU A 351 5.98 4.36 6.73
C LEU A 351 6.94 4.10 7.90
N ILE A 352 7.17 2.83 8.21
CA ILE A 352 8.05 2.36 9.28
C ILE A 352 9.26 1.70 8.63
N ARG A 353 10.47 2.03 9.09
CA ARG A 353 11.73 1.43 8.64
C ARG A 353 12.49 0.85 9.80
N ILE A 354 12.88 -0.40 9.64
CA ILE A 354 13.76 -1.15 10.52
C ILE A 354 15.13 -1.23 9.85
N GLN A 355 16.19 -0.95 10.61
CA GLN A 355 17.56 -1.08 10.17
C GLN A 355 18.36 -1.85 11.22
N ASN A 356 18.98 -2.95 10.78
CA ASN A 356 19.74 -3.85 11.65
C ASN A 356 18.94 -4.23 12.91
N ASP A 357 17.70 -4.69 12.70
CA ASP A 357 16.82 -5.17 13.77
C ASP A 357 16.46 -4.09 14.82
N SER A 358 16.57 -2.82 14.47
CA SER A 358 16.19 -1.67 15.30
C SER A 358 15.35 -0.69 14.51
N ILE A 359 14.43 -0.01 15.18
CA ILE A 359 13.56 0.97 14.54
C ILE A 359 14.41 2.19 14.15
N LEU A 360 14.59 2.38 12.84
CA LEU A 360 15.35 3.50 12.29
C LEU A 360 14.49 4.76 12.26
N ASN A 361 13.29 4.64 11.70
CA ASN A 361 12.31 5.70 11.69
C ASN A 361 10.91 5.14 11.47
N TYR A 362 9.93 5.94 11.86
CA TYR A 362 8.53 5.72 11.60
C TYR A 362 7.94 7.13 11.61
N SER A 363 7.29 7.58 10.54
CA SER A 363 6.78 8.97 10.33
C SER A 363 7.70 9.95 9.60
N THR A 364 7.16 11.14 9.31
CA THR A 364 7.67 12.17 8.39
C THR A 364 8.30 13.37 9.11
N ASP A 365 9.00 14.24 8.39
CA ASP A 365 9.58 15.50 8.88
C ASP A 365 8.82 16.66 8.21
N PRO A 366 7.61 17.03 8.65
CA PRO A 366 6.76 17.97 7.93
C PRO A 366 7.29 19.42 7.94
N ASP A 367 8.06 19.82 8.94
CA ASP A 367 8.66 21.15 9.09
C ASP A 367 10.01 21.30 8.38
N GLY A 368 10.60 20.21 7.92
CA GLY A 368 11.81 20.20 7.10
C GLY A 368 13.06 20.61 7.88
N ASP A 369 13.05 20.42 9.20
CA ASP A 369 14.16 20.79 10.07
C ASP A 369 15.27 19.72 10.10
N GLY A 370 15.04 18.58 9.43
CA GLY A 370 15.93 17.43 9.37
C GLY A 370 15.67 16.41 10.48
N THR A 371 14.74 16.69 11.39
CA THR A 371 14.29 15.82 12.48
C THR A 371 12.96 15.21 12.11
N ARG A 372 12.78 13.91 12.39
CA ARG A 372 11.53 13.23 12.07
C ARG A 372 10.51 13.50 13.16
N ASN A 373 9.34 14.01 12.76
CA ASN A 373 8.18 14.12 13.62
C ASN A 373 7.44 12.78 13.65
N PHE A 374 7.74 12.00 14.69
CA PHE A 374 7.15 10.69 14.92
C PHE A 374 5.62 10.73 15.08
N ALA A 375 5.04 11.89 15.39
CA ALA A 375 3.62 12.09 15.55
C ALA A 375 2.89 12.45 14.24
N THR A 376 3.48 12.31 13.05
CA THR A 376 2.81 12.60 11.77
C THR A 376 2.76 11.43 10.80
N SER A 377 1.81 11.45 9.89
CA SER A 377 1.73 10.48 8.78
C SER A 377 2.30 11.08 7.49
N LEU A 378 2.62 10.21 6.54
CA LEU A 378 2.81 10.59 5.15
C LEU A 378 1.42 10.81 4.53
N MET A 379 1.19 12.00 3.96
CA MET A 379 -0.11 12.33 3.40
C MET A 379 -0.28 11.68 2.04
N LEU A 380 -1.50 11.23 1.73
CA LEU A 380 -1.85 10.60 0.46
C LEU A 380 -1.63 11.54 -0.75
N SER A 381 -1.69 12.85 -0.53
CA SER A 381 -1.39 13.86 -1.55
C SER A 381 0.12 14.11 -1.77
N SER A 382 0.99 13.44 -1.02
CA SER A 382 2.44 13.70 -1.07
C SER A 382 3.13 13.10 -2.29
N ILE A 383 2.56 12.06 -2.90
CA ILE A 383 3.14 11.35 -4.03
C ILE A 383 2.22 11.49 -5.23
N ASP A 384 2.78 11.86 -6.38
CA ASP A 384 2.08 11.84 -7.66
C ASP A 384 2.90 11.03 -8.66
N GLU A 385 2.43 9.84 -8.97
CA GLU A 385 2.91 9.01 -10.08
C GLU A 385 1.85 9.06 -11.20
N SER A 386 2.14 9.84 -12.24
CA SER A 386 1.27 9.97 -13.40
C SER A 386 2.04 9.74 -14.69
N TYR A 387 1.37 9.31 -15.75
CA TYR A 387 2.05 9.06 -17.02
C TYR A 387 1.19 9.41 -18.23
N VAL A 388 1.88 9.70 -19.34
CA VAL A 388 1.27 9.91 -20.65
C VAL A 388 1.94 8.98 -21.66
N LEU A 389 1.12 8.22 -22.37
CA LEU A 389 1.51 7.30 -23.42
C LEU A 389 1.25 7.89 -24.81
N THR A 390 2.04 7.49 -25.80
CA THR A 390 1.63 7.65 -27.21
C THR A 390 0.48 6.69 -27.54
N THR A 391 -0.30 6.99 -28.58
CA THR A 391 -1.48 6.19 -28.95
C THR A 391 -1.13 4.73 -29.28
N ASP A 392 0.10 4.47 -29.74
CA ASP A 392 0.64 3.13 -30.03
C ASP A 392 1.30 2.47 -28.82
N SER A 393 1.33 3.14 -27.66
CA SER A 393 2.03 2.74 -26.44
C SER A 393 3.51 2.41 -26.65
N LEU A 394 4.14 3.00 -27.68
CA LEU A 394 5.58 2.83 -27.94
C LEU A 394 6.44 3.82 -27.18
N ASN A 395 5.88 4.92 -26.67
CA ASN A 395 6.62 5.86 -25.82
C ASN A 395 5.76 6.27 -24.64
N ALA A 396 6.39 6.45 -23.49
CA ALA A 396 5.77 6.99 -22.30
C ALA A 396 6.64 8.09 -21.70
N VAL A 397 6.00 9.08 -21.08
CA VAL A 397 6.62 9.96 -20.10
C VAL A 397 5.88 9.78 -18.79
N ILE A 398 6.59 9.32 -17.77
CA ILE A 398 6.10 9.19 -16.41
C ILE A 398 6.64 10.39 -15.63
N ILE A 399 5.76 11.05 -14.90
CA ILE A 399 6.06 12.11 -13.96
C ILE A 399 5.98 11.51 -12.56
N VAL A 400 7.05 11.70 -11.80
CA VAL A 400 7.13 11.28 -10.41
C VAL A 400 7.39 12.52 -9.58
N ARG A 401 6.41 12.91 -8.78
CA ARG A 401 6.55 14.00 -7.82
C ARG A 401 6.56 13.43 -6.42
N ASN A 402 7.55 13.85 -5.64
CA ASN A 402 7.63 13.61 -4.22
C ASN A 402 7.56 14.95 -3.49
N ASN A 403 6.37 15.29 -2.99
CA ASN A 403 6.13 16.49 -2.17
C ASN A 403 6.33 16.23 -0.67
N SER A 404 6.84 15.05 -0.30
CA SER A 404 7.16 14.75 1.09
C SER A 404 8.60 15.08 1.41
N ASN A 405 8.89 15.10 2.71
CA ASN A 405 10.25 15.17 3.24
C ASN A 405 10.90 13.78 3.38
N GLU A 406 10.29 12.74 2.79
CA GLU A 406 10.81 11.37 2.78
C GLU A 406 11.64 11.07 1.53
N THR A 407 12.77 10.39 1.73
CA THR A 407 13.49 9.74 0.63
C THR A 407 12.93 8.34 0.41
N PHE A 408 12.52 8.04 -0.83
CA PHE A 408 12.08 6.70 -1.20
C PHE A 408 13.18 5.97 -1.95
N LYS A 409 13.58 4.81 -1.42
CA LYS A 409 14.60 3.95 -2.03
C LYS A 409 13.97 2.72 -2.65
N ASN A 410 14.53 2.30 -3.79
CA ASN A 410 14.09 1.14 -4.56
C ASN A 410 12.59 1.19 -4.90
N THR A 411 12.10 2.35 -5.34
CA THR A 411 10.72 2.50 -5.78
C THR A 411 10.48 1.74 -7.07
N LYS A 412 9.25 1.30 -7.29
CA LYS A 412 8.85 0.55 -8.48
C LYS A 412 7.69 1.25 -9.17
N ILE A 413 7.85 1.49 -10.46
CA ILE A 413 6.79 1.98 -11.33
C ILE A 413 6.33 0.85 -12.22
N TYR A 414 5.01 0.70 -12.34
CA TYR A 414 4.37 -0.33 -13.15
C TYR A 414 3.67 0.35 -14.31
N ILE A 415 4.02 -0.01 -15.54
CA ILE A 415 3.43 0.60 -16.74
C ILE A 415 3.22 -0.42 -17.84
N ASP A 416 2.05 -0.34 -18.47
CA ASP A 416 1.68 -1.18 -19.59
C ASP A 416 2.07 -0.49 -20.90
N MET A 417 2.86 -1.19 -21.70
CA MET A 417 3.44 -0.75 -22.95
C MET A 417 3.11 -1.74 -24.07
N ASN A 418 3.46 -1.43 -25.31
CA ASN A 418 3.30 -2.36 -26.42
C ASN A 418 4.10 -3.66 -26.17
N PRO A 419 3.47 -4.84 -26.23
CA PRO A 419 4.12 -6.12 -25.89
C PRO A 419 5.21 -6.56 -26.87
N ASP A 420 5.16 -6.10 -28.11
CA ASP A 420 6.07 -6.53 -29.19
C ASP A 420 7.37 -5.70 -29.24
N THR A 421 7.61 -4.86 -28.23
CA THR A 421 8.69 -3.88 -28.22
C THR A 421 9.61 -4.04 -27.02
N THR A 422 10.92 -3.88 -27.25
CA THR A 422 11.90 -3.77 -26.18
C THR A 422 12.19 -2.31 -25.87
N TYR A 423 12.19 -1.96 -24.59
CA TYR A 423 12.27 -0.59 -24.12
C TYR A 423 13.57 -0.28 -23.38
N LYS A 424 13.88 1.02 -23.32
CA LYS A 424 14.86 1.63 -22.41
C LYS A 424 14.19 2.77 -21.64
N VAL A 425 14.77 3.11 -20.49
CA VAL A 425 14.31 4.21 -19.63
C VAL A 425 15.40 5.27 -19.46
N SER A 426 15.00 6.53 -19.32
CA SER A 426 15.95 7.64 -19.09
C SER A 426 16.52 7.67 -17.67
N VAL A 427 15.75 7.18 -16.69
CA VAL A 427 16.09 7.14 -15.26
C VAL A 427 15.66 5.78 -14.72
N GLY A 428 16.47 5.21 -13.82
CA GLY A 428 16.22 3.89 -13.26
C GLY A 428 16.57 2.75 -14.22
N ASN A 429 16.02 1.56 -13.96
CA ASN A 429 16.25 0.37 -14.77
C ASN A 429 14.96 -0.43 -14.91
N ILE A 430 14.72 -1.00 -16.10
CA ILE A 430 13.66 -1.99 -16.29
C ILE A 430 14.14 -3.30 -15.64
N ILE A 431 13.48 -3.72 -14.56
CA ILE A 431 13.81 -4.96 -13.83
C ILE A 431 12.95 -6.14 -14.26
N SER A 432 11.87 -5.87 -15.00
CA SER A 432 10.99 -6.88 -15.58
C SER A 432 10.26 -6.32 -16.79
N SER A 433 10.09 -7.15 -17.81
CA SER A 433 9.24 -6.91 -18.98
C SER A 433 8.56 -8.22 -19.32
N ASN A 434 7.24 -8.30 -19.18
CA ASN A 434 6.46 -9.47 -19.59
C ASN A 434 5.22 -9.02 -20.35
N ASN A 435 5.10 -9.42 -21.62
CA ASN A 435 3.95 -9.11 -22.47
C ASN A 435 3.53 -7.62 -22.41
N GLY A 436 4.49 -6.70 -22.47
CA GLY A 436 4.23 -5.25 -22.43
C GLY A 436 4.13 -4.66 -21.03
N HIS A 437 3.96 -5.47 -19.98
CA HIS A 437 4.00 -5.02 -18.59
C HIS A 437 5.44 -4.77 -18.14
N LEU A 438 5.81 -3.50 -17.96
CA LEU A 438 7.13 -3.10 -17.51
C LEU A 438 7.12 -2.79 -16.01
N ILE A 439 8.17 -3.24 -15.32
CA ILE A 439 8.49 -2.81 -13.96
C ILE A 439 9.80 -2.04 -14.00
N ILE A 440 9.72 -0.75 -13.68
CA ILE A 440 10.86 0.17 -13.66
C ILE A 440 11.26 0.42 -12.21
N ARG A 441 12.50 0.13 -11.86
CA ARG A 441 13.06 0.45 -10.53
C ARG A 441 13.81 1.78 -10.58
N ILE A 442 13.42 2.71 -9.73
CA ILE A 442 14.21 3.92 -9.44
C ILE A 442 14.94 3.72 -8.12
N SER A 443 16.25 3.91 -8.12
CA SER A 443 17.09 3.63 -6.94
C SER A 443 16.75 4.56 -5.77
N THR A 444 16.57 5.85 -6.06
CA THR A 444 16.24 6.87 -5.07
C THR A 444 15.34 7.92 -5.71
N VAL A 445 14.28 8.30 -5.01
CA VAL A 445 13.45 9.47 -5.29
C VAL A 445 13.61 10.41 -4.10
N GLU A 446 14.18 11.59 -4.36
CA GLU A 446 14.56 12.53 -3.32
C GLU A 446 13.36 13.31 -2.78
N PRO A 447 13.43 13.85 -1.55
CA PRO A 447 12.43 14.75 -1.00
C PRO A 447 12.19 15.98 -1.88
N ASN A 448 10.97 16.52 -1.87
CA ASN A 448 10.58 17.74 -2.60
C ASN A 448 11.06 17.78 -4.06
N SER A 449 10.98 16.64 -4.74
CA SER A 449 11.51 16.45 -6.08
C SER A 449 10.42 16.27 -7.13
N LEU A 450 10.78 16.58 -8.36
CA LEU A 450 9.99 16.32 -9.55
C LEU A 450 10.91 15.70 -10.59
N ASP A 451 10.71 14.41 -10.82
CA ASP A 451 11.47 13.63 -11.77
C ASP A 451 10.60 13.21 -12.96
N SER A 452 11.26 12.97 -14.10
CA SER A 452 10.60 12.42 -15.28
C SER A 452 11.32 11.19 -15.80
N VAL A 453 10.58 10.12 -16.05
CA VAL A 453 11.06 8.88 -16.64
C VAL A 453 10.51 8.75 -18.04
N VAL A 454 11.38 8.78 -19.04
CA VAL A 454 11.03 8.57 -20.44
C VAL A 454 11.23 7.10 -20.78
N VAL A 455 10.16 6.42 -21.18
CA VAL A 455 10.19 5.05 -21.70
C VAL A 455 10.14 5.12 -23.23
N SER A 456 11.12 4.52 -23.91
CA SER A 456 11.21 4.55 -25.38
C SER A 456 11.77 3.25 -25.94
N PRO A 457 11.49 2.90 -27.22
CA PRO A 457 12.00 1.66 -27.81
C PRO A 457 13.53 1.71 -27.95
N ILE A 458 14.19 0.55 -27.81
CA ILE A 458 15.65 0.44 -28.03
C ILE A 458 15.98 0.67 -29.51
N ASN A 459 15.17 0.12 -30.41
CA ASN A 459 15.37 0.14 -31.86
C ASN A 459 14.21 0.87 -32.55
N TYR A 460 14.22 2.19 -32.61
CA TYR A 460 13.26 2.92 -33.45
C TYR A 460 13.95 3.72 -34.55
N SER A 461 13.95 3.16 -35.75
CA SER A 461 14.19 3.81 -37.04
C SER A 461 12.90 3.74 -37.86
N GLY A 462 12.00 4.72 -37.74
CA GLY A 462 10.84 4.79 -38.63
C GLY A 462 9.62 5.48 -38.05
N LEU A 463 9.19 6.54 -38.72
CA LEU A 463 7.96 7.28 -38.44
C LEU A 463 6.71 6.43 -38.65
N GLY A 464 5.93 6.17 -37.59
CA GLY A 464 4.53 5.78 -37.66
C GLY A 464 3.66 6.89 -37.07
N ARG A 465 2.95 7.62 -37.93
CA ARG A 465 1.98 8.65 -37.52
C ARG A 465 0.59 8.01 -37.41
N HIS A 466 0.00 8.01 -36.22
CA HIS A 466 -1.45 8.08 -36.07
C HIS A 466 -1.82 9.02 -34.91
N MET A 467 -2.91 9.77 -35.10
CA MET A 467 -3.37 10.91 -34.30
C MET A 467 -4.54 10.51 -33.40
N TYR A 468 -4.72 11.12 -32.22
CA TYR A 468 -5.74 12.15 -31.91
C TYR A 468 -6.02 12.30 -30.39
N ASN A 469 -6.26 13.57 -30.00
CA ASN A 469 -6.97 14.17 -28.85
C ASN A 469 -6.90 13.61 -27.41
N ILE A 470 -6.73 14.52 -26.43
CA ILE A 470 -7.66 14.84 -25.30
C ILE A 470 -7.17 16.10 -24.54
N SER A 471 -8.07 16.73 -23.79
CA SER A 471 -8.26 18.15 -23.42
C SER A 471 -7.74 18.61 -22.04
N GLY A 472 -7.32 19.89 -21.95
CA GLY A 472 -7.08 20.71 -20.73
C GLY A 472 -6.34 22.01 -21.07
N LYS A 473 -6.75 23.18 -20.56
CA LYS A 473 -6.61 24.53 -21.19
C LYS A 473 -5.22 25.20 -21.19
N ILE A 474 -4.26 24.71 -21.96
CA ILE A 474 -3.24 25.57 -22.60
C ILE A 474 -3.63 25.73 -24.07
N ARG A 475 -3.74 26.96 -24.58
CA ARG A 475 -3.93 27.18 -26.02
C ARG A 475 -2.59 27.50 -26.65
N ILE A 476 -1.97 26.52 -27.31
CA ILE A 476 -0.87 26.80 -28.23
C ILE A 476 -1.52 27.00 -29.59
N VAL A 477 -1.40 28.20 -30.14
CA VAL A 477 -1.87 28.46 -31.50
C VAL A 477 -0.69 28.18 -32.41
N PRO A 478 -0.72 27.14 -33.26
CA PRO A 478 0.20 27.10 -34.37
C PRO A 478 -0.17 28.24 -35.33
N ASN A 479 0.82 29.07 -35.69
CA ASN A 479 0.91 29.53 -37.06
C ASN A 479 1.85 28.52 -37.76
N PRO A 480 1.31 27.55 -38.53
CA PRO A 480 2.07 26.43 -39.09
C PRO A 480 3.08 26.83 -40.20
N PHE A 481 3.46 28.12 -40.30
CA PHE A 481 4.29 28.67 -41.38
C PHE A 481 5.38 29.65 -40.90
N ASN A 482 5.70 29.73 -39.60
CA ASN A 482 6.65 30.73 -39.08
C ASN A 482 7.57 30.17 -37.98
N SER A 483 8.79 30.72 -37.88
CA SER A 483 9.82 30.33 -36.89
C SER A 483 9.45 30.64 -35.43
N LYS A 484 8.29 31.23 -35.17
CA LYS A 484 7.83 31.70 -33.86
C LYS A 484 6.49 31.06 -33.48
N CYS A 485 6.42 30.49 -32.28
CA CYS A 485 5.23 29.87 -31.70
C CYS A 485 4.69 30.72 -30.54
N LYS A 486 3.36 30.94 -30.49
CA LYS A 486 2.69 31.62 -29.37
C LYS A 486 2.02 30.61 -28.44
N ILE A 487 2.44 30.62 -27.18
CA ILE A 487 1.91 29.79 -26.10
C ILE A 487 1.03 30.70 -25.23
N TYR A 488 -0.27 30.46 -25.17
CA TYR A 488 -1.21 31.26 -24.37
C TYR A 488 -1.48 30.59 -23.02
N PHE A 489 -1.60 31.40 -21.98
CA PHE A 489 -1.85 30.99 -20.60
C PHE A 489 -3.22 31.52 -20.14
N ASP A 490 -4.03 30.68 -19.50
CA ASP A 490 -5.30 31.10 -18.88
C ASP A 490 -5.00 31.63 -17.47
N ARG A 491 -5.07 32.95 -17.27
CA ARG A 491 -4.69 33.59 -15.99
C ARG A 491 -5.90 33.74 -15.08
N LYS A 492 -5.84 33.13 -13.90
CA LYS A 492 -6.67 33.55 -12.75
C LYS A 492 -5.96 34.53 -11.81
N ASN A 493 -4.62 34.56 -11.75
CA ASN A 493 -3.83 35.46 -10.88
C ASN A 493 -2.65 36.12 -11.62
N LYS A 494 -2.25 37.33 -11.20
CA LYS A 494 -1.22 38.19 -11.82
C LYS A 494 0.24 37.77 -11.54
N ASN A 495 0.51 36.48 -11.43
CA ASN A 495 1.87 35.99 -11.15
C ASN A 495 2.73 35.92 -12.42
N ILE A 496 4.05 35.96 -12.23
CA ILE A 496 5.08 35.68 -13.24
C ILE A 496 5.01 34.20 -13.58
N ILE A 497 4.94 33.84 -14.86
CA ILE A 497 4.95 32.45 -15.32
C ILE A 497 6.37 32.08 -15.73
N LYS A 498 6.92 31.05 -15.08
CA LYS A 498 8.21 30.43 -15.43
C LYS A 498 7.98 29.04 -16.01
N GLY A 499 8.81 28.64 -16.96
CA GLY A 499 8.70 27.32 -17.55
C GLY A 499 9.88 26.91 -18.41
N LYS A 500 9.86 25.65 -18.82
CA LYS A 500 10.89 24.97 -19.60
C LYS A 500 10.27 24.29 -20.81
N ILE A 501 10.98 24.34 -21.92
CA ILE A 501 10.68 23.58 -23.13
C ILE A 501 11.72 22.47 -23.26
N TYR A 502 11.27 21.26 -23.49
CA TYR A 502 12.10 20.08 -23.67
C TYR A 502 11.91 19.50 -25.07
N SER A 503 12.97 18.90 -25.60
CA SER A 503 12.85 17.98 -26.74
C SER A 503 12.12 16.70 -26.30
N LEU A 504 11.57 15.95 -27.26
CA LEU A 504 10.95 14.64 -26.97
C LEU A 504 11.93 13.60 -26.40
N ILE A 505 13.23 13.83 -26.49
CA ILE A 505 14.27 12.99 -25.86
C ILE A 505 14.66 13.50 -24.46
N GLY A 506 13.86 14.38 -23.85
CA GLY A 506 14.07 14.88 -22.48
C GLY A 506 15.14 15.95 -22.33
N ARG A 507 15.89 16.30 -23.39
CA ARG A 507 16.87 17.39 -23.32
C ARG A 507 16.16 18.73 -23.16
N GLU A 508 16.57 19.52 -22.16
CA GLU A 508 16.13 20.91 -22.00
C GLU A 508 16.56 21.73 -23.22
N VAL A 509 15.60 22.42 -23.81
CA VAL A 509 15.77 23.22 -25.01
C VAL A 509 15.73 24.70 -24.66
N LYS A 510 14.72 25.15 -23.90
CA LYS A 510 14.53 26.57 -23.62
C LYS A 510 13.97 26.81 -22.23
N ARG A 511 14.53 27.75 -21.48
CA ARG A 511 13.90 28.38 -20.31
C ARG A 511 13.23 29.68 -20.73
N PHE A 512 12.06 29.95 -20.14
CA PHE A 512 11.35 31.19 -20.38
C PHE A 512 10.67 31.70 -19.12
N GLU A 513 10.48 33.02 -19.11
CA GLU A 513 9.72 33.74 -18.10
C GLU A 513 8.84 34.77 -18.82
N THR A 514 7.58 34.90 -18.40
CA THR A 514 6.66 35.89 -18.97
C THR A 514 5.67 36.42 -17.94
N ASN A 515 5.37 37.71 -18.04
CA ASN A 515 4.33 38.38 -17.26
C ASN A 515 3.06 38.64 -18.10
N GLY A 516 3.07 38.26 -19.37
CA GLY A 516 1.97 38.42 -20.31
C GLY A 516 1.12 37.16 -20.44
N ASP A 517 -0.06 37.32 -21.07
CA ASP A 517 -1.01 36.22 -21.28
C ASP A 517 -0.54 35.21 -22.33
N PHE A 518 0.64 35.43 -22.91
CA PHE A 518 1.32 34.52 -23.81
C PHE A 518 2.84 34.67 -23.78
N TYR A 519 3.54 33.63 -24.25
CA TYR A 519 4.98 33.61 -24.51
C TYR A 519 5.24 33.30 -25.98
N ILE A 520 6.24 33.95 -26.58
CA ILE A 520 6.67 33.68 -27.96
C ILE A 520 7.98 32.91 -27.93
N TRP A 521 7.94 31.63 -28.28
CA TRP A 521 9.14 30.86 -28.53
C TRP A 521 9.59 31.02 -29.98
N ASN A 522 10.83 31.42 -30.20
CA ASN A 522 11.41 31.66 -31.53
C ASN A 522 12.06 30.42 -32.16
N GLY A 523 11.79 29.22 -31.60
CA GLY A 523 12.33 27.97 -32.14
C GLY A 523 13.85 27.86 -32.02
N CYS A 524 14.44 28.56 -31.05
CA CYS A 524 15.85 28.47 -30.66
C CYS A 524 16.00 27.94 -29.24
N ASP A 525 17.16 27.35 -28.94
CA ASP A 525 17.52 26.93 -27.60
C ASP A 525 17.96 28.11 -26.70
N ASN A 526 18.43 27.80 -25.50
CA ASN A 526 18.98 28.77 -24.55
C ASN A 526 20.17 29.57 -25.12
N GLU A 527 20.95 28.99 -26.03
CA GLU A 527 22.13 29.60 -26.67
C GLU A 527 21.75 30.41 -27.92
N GLY A 528 20.47 30.48 -28.27
CA GLY A 528 19.98 31.18 -29.46
C GLY A 528 20.15 30.39 -30.74
N LYS A 529 20.62 29.14 -30.68
CA LYS A 529 20.77 28.26 -31.84
C LYS A 529 19.42 27.68 -32.23
N VAL A 530 19.16 27.68 -33.53
CA VAL A 530 17.91 27.15 -34.09
C VAL A 530 17.83 25.65 -33.81
N VAL A 531 16.77 25.21 -33.13
CA VAL A 531 16.57 23.79 -32.83
C VAL A 531 15.87 23.06 -33.99
N PRO A 532 16.11 21.73 -34.16
CA PRO A 532 15.56 20.94 -35.26
C PRO A 532 14.03 21.03 -35.38
N GLN A 533 13.50 20.80 -36.57
CA GLN A 533 12.05 20.66 -36.75
C GLN A 533 11.59 19.40 -36.02
N GLY A 534 10.55 19.52 -35.20
CA GLY A 534 10.14 18.45 -34.32
C GLY A 534 9.08 18.86 -33.32
N SER A 535 8.75 17.92 -32.44
CA SER A 535 7.85 18.13 -31.32
C SER A 535 8.64 18.48 -30.07
N TYR A 536 8.07 19.37 -29.27
CA TYR A 536 8.65 19.82 -28.01
C TYR A 536 7.57 19.76 -26.92
N MET A 537 8.01 19.50 -25.69
CA MET A 537 7.16 19.54 -24.50
C MET A 537 7.39 20.85 -23.78
N ILE A 538 6.37 21.36 -23.11
CA ILE A 538 6.47 22.53 -22.23
C ILE A 538 6.05 22.12 -20.83
N VAL A 539 6.79 22.58 -19.85
CA VAL A 539 6.52 22.44 -18.41
C VAL A 539 6.47 23.84 -17.83
N ILE A 540 5.47 24.11 -16.99
CA ILE A 540 5.26 25.40 -16.32
C ILE A 540 5.38 25.16 -14.82
N ASP A 541 6.08 26.04 -14.12
CA ASP A 541 6.28 25.95 -12.68
C ASP A 541 4.99 26.41 -11.94
N GLY A 542 4.29 25.49 -11.22
CA GLY A 542 3.19 25.81 -10.28
C GLY A 542 1.91 24.94 -10.38
N GLU A 543 1.44 24.48 -9.21
CA GLU A 543 0.20 23.75 -8.78
C GLU A 543 -0.56 22.76 -9.70
N ARG A 544 -0.45 22.79 -11.03
CA ARG A 544 -0.80 21.66 -11.91
C ARG A 544 0.09 21.69 -13.15
N GLU A 545 0.80 20.59 -13.40
CA GLU A 545 1.64 20.45 -14.59
C GLU A 545 0.79 20.25 -15.84
N PHE A 546 1.10 21.01 -16.89
CA PHE A 546 0.42 20.91 -18.18
C PHE A 546 1.43 20.61 -19.28
N THR A 547 1.47 19.37 -19.74
CA THR A 547 2.29 18.96 -20.88
C THR A 547 1.54 19.20 -22.18
N LYS A 548 2.05 20.06 -23.07
CA LYS A 548 1.46 20.25 -24.40
C LYS A 548 2.49 20.20 -25.53
N LYS A 549 2.26 19.30 -26.48
CA LYS A 549 3.01 19.14 -27.73
C LYS A 549 2.69 20.29 -28.70
N PHE A 550 3.70 20.82 -29.37
CA PHE A 550 3.48 21.71 -30.53
C PHE A 550 4.55 21.53 -31.63
N PHE A 551 4.21 21.97 -32.84
CA PHE A 551 4.99 21.75 -34.06
C PHE A 551 5.78 22.99 -34.48
N LYS A 552 7.01 22.77 -34.98
CA LYS A 552 7.77 23.71 -35.82
C LYS A 552 7.90 23.11 -37.23
N MET A 553 7.29 23.74 -38.24
CA MET A 553 7.48 23.41 -39.66
C MET A 553 7.87 24.69 -40.42
N LYS A 554 9.06 24.62 -41.04
CA LYS A 554 9.89 25.71 -41.59
C LYS A 554 10.43 26.69 -40.56
#